data_AF-A0A7S0Z3G3-F1
#
_entry.id   AF-A0A7S0Z3G3-F1
#
_cell.length_a   1.000
_cell.length_b   1.000
_cell.length_c   1.000
_cell.angle_alpha   90.00
_cell.angle_beta   90.00
_cell.angle_gamma   90.00
#
_symmetry.space_group_name_H-M   'P 1'
#
loop_
_entity.id
_entity.type
_entity.pdbx_description
1 polymer ?
#
loop_
_entity_poly.entity_id
_entity_poly.type
_entity_poly.pdbx_seq_one_letter_code
_entity_poly.pdbx_strand_id
1 'polypeptide(L)'
;PNVDRRRPTDSQSGLYGLGNRSMSFFGITALGPPNMFELYKHSEISAVSKDDFFSAFRMVAGGSGTISHSEVSEVLFEAMGGVKADEAAEADFVAGFDAIEGDIDIELFEDVLDGYNLKFPTRPAKQYVSSFKLRHDRMRHIRSEGGSHDKYHAPLTCGQEYGWGDPGTNIKDAELPCGRMFNHRPSFMSYYAESMVCYEEGRDLCAGPTMKAMEQ
;
A
#
# COMPACT_ATOMS: atom_id res chain seq x y z
N PRO A 1 25.33 59.65 14.45
CA PRO A 1 25.47 58.52 15.41
C PRO A 1 24.49 57.38 15.04
N ASN A 2 24.60 56.73 13.89
CA ASN A 2 25.53 55.66 13.51
C ASN A 2 26.02 54.72 14.64
N VAL A 3 25.37 53.56 14.76
CA VAL A 3 26.03 52.29 15.11
C VAL A 3 25.47 51.22 14.17
N ASP A 4 26.14 51.09 13.04
CA ASP A 4 26.17 49.91 12.18
C ASP A 4 26.49 48.65 13.00
N ARG A 5 25.67 47.60 12.86
CA ARG A 5 26.11 46.22 13.09
C ARG A 5 26.10 45.49 11.75
N ARG A 6 27.16 45.70 10.98
CA ARG A 6 27.58 44.78 9.92
C ARG A 6 28.50 43.71 10.50
N ARG A 7 28.28 42.45 10.10
CA ARG A 7 29.28 41.40 9.77
C ARG A 7 28.55 40.06 9.55
N PRO A 8 29.12 39.11 8.81
CA PRO A 8 29.64 39.19 7.45
C PRO A 8 28.95 38.17 6.53
N THR A 9 29.00 38.43 5.23
CA THR A 9 28.76 37.43 4.19
C THR A 9 29.92 36.43 4.18
N ASP A 10 29.63 35.15 4.37
CA ASP A 10 30.48 34.07 3.87
C ASP A 10 29.60 33.02 3.18
N SER A 11 29.83 32.93 1.89
CA SER A 11 29.40 31.89 0.97
C SER A 11 29.97 30.53 1.39
N GLN A 12 29.11 29.56 1.61
CA GLN A 12 29.44 28.16 1.38
C GLN A 12 28.36 27.51 0.49
N SER A 13 28.77 27.32 -0.76
CA SER A 13 28.32 26.26 -1.66
C SER A 13 28.23 24.92 -0.95
N GLY A 14 27.11 24.21 -1.12
CA GLY A 14 26.93 22.86 -0.60
C GLY A 14 25.64 22.24 -1.08
N LEU A 15 25.61 21.88 -2.36
CA LEU A 15 24.78 20.83 -2.96
C LEU A 15 24.50 19.69 -1.96
N TYR A 16 23.28 19.58 -1.42
CA TYR A 16 22.67 18.27 -1.09
C TYR A 16 21.14 18.45 -1.10
N GLY A 17 20.50 17.77 -2.04
CA GLY A 17 19.05 17.69 -2.15
C GLY A 17 18.42 17.14 -0.88
N LEU A 18 17.16 17.53 -0.68
CA LEU A 18 16.23 16.95 0.30
C LEU A 18 15.86 15.52 -0.14
N GLY A 19 16.84 14.62 -0.17
CA GLY A 19 16.61 13.19 -0.21
C GLY A 19 16.15 12.73 1.17
N ASN A 20 15.04 11.99 1.21
CA ASN A 20 14.59 11.23 2.36
C ASN A 20 15.80 10.58 3.07
N ARG A 21 16.16 11.08 4.26
CA ARG A 21 17.18 10.45 5.10
C ARG A 21 16.59 9.17 5.68
N SER A 22 16.66 8.09 4.90
CA SER A 22 16.53 6.73 5.39
C SER A 22 17.62 6.53 6.46
N MET A 23 17.21 6.49 7.72
CA MET A 23 18.07 6.09 8.84
C MET A 23 18.29 4.59 8.71
N SER A 24 19.25 4.17 7.89
CA SER A 24 19.60 2.76 7.78
C SER A 24 20.12 2.27 9.13
N PHE A 25 19.42 1.30 9.71
CA PHE A 25 19.78 0.66 10.97
C PHE A 25 21.13 -0.07 10.75
N PHE A 26 22.24 0.58 11.14
CA PHE A 26 23.60 0.05 11.09
C PHE A 26 24.09 -0.49 9.73
N GLY A 27 23.67 0.12 8.61
CA GLY A 27 24.17 -0.27 7.29
C GLY A 27 23.82 -1.70 6.85
N ILE A 28 22.93 -2.39 7.58
CA ILE A 28 22.43 -3.70 7.20
C ILE A 28 21.27 -3.48 6.24
N THR A 29 21.55 -3.49 4.95
CA THR A 29 20.55 -3.41 3.87
C THR A 29 20.05 -4.79 3.43
N ALA A 30 20.67 -5.87 3.92
CA ALA A 30 20.36 -7.24 3.51
C ALA A 30 19.11 -7.85 4.19
N LEU A 31 18.52 -7.18 5.19
CA LEU A 31 17.39 -7.71 5.97
C LEU A 31 16.01 -7.28 5.45
N GLY A 32 15.95 -6.85 4.19
CA GLY A 32 14.71 -6.44 3.53
C GLY A 32 14.52 -4.92 3.48
N PRO A 33 13.32 -4.47 3.07
CA PRO A 33 13.06 -3.06 2.84
C PRO A 33 13.20 -2.24 4.14
N PRO A 34 13.74 -1.01 4.06
CA PRO A 34 13.94 -0.15 5.23
C PRO A 34 12.63 0.23 5.92
N ASN A 35 11.51 0.21 5.19
CA ASN A 35 10.18 0.42 5.73
C ASN A 35 9.19 -0.60 5.15
N MET A 36 8.71 -1.51 5.99
CA MET A 36 7.70 -2.50 5.61
C MET A 36 6.34 -1.90 5.25
N PHE A 37 6.04 -0.66 5.68
CA PHE A 37 4.80 0.04 5.37
C PHE A 37 4.86 0.86 4.09
N GLU A 38 6.05 1.01 3.49
CA GLU A 38 6.23 1.54 2.14
C GLU A 38 6.01 0.47 1.06
N LEU A 39 5.68 -0.76 1.45
CA LEU A 39 5.20 -1.81 0.54
C LEU A 39 3.75 -1.51 0.12
N TYR A 40 3.57 -0.40 -0.60
CA TYR A 40 2.37 -0.12 -1.35
C TYR A 40 2.23 -1.12 -2.50
N LYS A 41 1.11 -1.07 -3.24
CA LYS A 41 0.98 -1.80 -4.50
C LYS A 41 1.97 -1.27 -5.54
N HIS A 42 3.23 -1.65 -5.43
CA HIS A 42 4.28 -1.32 -6.41
C HIS A 42 4.04 -1.98 -7.78
N SER A 43 3.11 -2.94 -7.85
CA SER A 43 2.64 -3.55 -9.10
C SER A 43 1.61 -2.69 -9.85
N GLU A 44 1.05 -1.66 -9.22
CA GLU A 44 0.20 -0.68 -9.91
C GLU A 44 1.09 0.41 -10.48
N ILE A 45 1.03 0.59 -11.81
CA ILE A 45 1.80 1.59 -12.55
C ILE A 45 1.64 2.99 -11.94
N SER A 46 0.43 3.30 -11.45
CA SER A 46 0.10 4.60 -10.86
C SER A 46 0.62 4.82 -9.42
N ALA A 47 1.23 3.81 -8.80
CA ALA A 47 1.86 3.91 -7.49
C ALA A 47 3.34 4.31 -7.55
N VAL A 48 3.98 4.10 -8.70
CA VAL A 48 5.37 4.48 -8.93
C VAL A 48 5.47 5.99 -9.12
N SER A 49 6.54 6.60 -8.59
CA SER A 49 6.71 8.04 -8.68
C SER A 49 7.04 8.45 -10.12
N LYS A 50 6.58 9.63 -10.55
CA LYS A 50 6.93 10.18 -11.86
C LYS A 50 8.45 10.30 -12.05
N ASP A 51 9.16 10.67 -10.99
CA ASP A 51 10.62 10.82 -11.02
C ASP A 51 11.32 9.48 -11.33
N ASP A 52 10.80 8.37 -10.81
CA ASP A 52 11.31 7.03 -11.11
C ASP A 52 11.08 6.68 -12.59
N PHE A 53 9.89 6.95 -13.13
CA PHE A 53 9.60 6.76 -14.55
C PHE A 53 10.52 7.60 -15.45
N PHE A 54 10.74 8.87 -15.12
CA PHE A 54 11.64 9.72 -15.91
C PHE A 54 13.11 9.31 -15.79
N SER A 55 13.51 8.76 -14.63
CA SER A 55 14.85 8.20 -14.48
C SER A 55 15.02 6.95 -15.35
N ALA A 56 14.04 6.05 -15.34
CA ALA A 56 14.01 4.85 -16.18
C ALA A 56 13.99 5.21 -17.68
N PHE A 57 13.15 6.17 -18.08
CA PHE A 57 13.08 6.67 -19.46
C PHE A 57 14.45 7.17 -19.93
N ARG A 58 15.15 7.96 -19.12
CA ARG A 58 16.49 8.48 -19.45
C ARG A 58 17.54 7.38 -19.52
N MET A 59 17.41 6.34 -18.70
CA MET A 59 18.32 5.19 -18.72
C MET A 59 18.14 4.38 -20.01
N VAL A 60 16.90 4.07 -20.39
CA VAL A 60 16.58 3.29 -21.59
C VAL A 60 16.88 4.08 -22.87
N ALA A 61 16.53 5.37 -22.92
CA ALA A 61 16.80 6.23 -24.06
C ALA A 61 18.30 6.42 -24.34
N GLY A 62 19.20 6.14 -23.38
CA GLY A 62 20.65 6.12 -23.61
C GLY A 62 21.26 7.42 -24.17
N GLY A 63 20.53 8.54 -24.11
CA GLY A 63 20.92 9.83 -24.68
C GLY A 63 20.34 10.19 -26.05
N SER A 64 19.52 9.33 -26.69
CA SER A 64 18.74 9.68 -27.90
C SER A 64 17.70 10.77 -27.62
N GLY A 65 17.19 10.80 -26.38
CA GLY A 65 16.07 11.65 -25.95
C GLY A 65 14.69 11.08 -26.29
N THR A 66 14.63 9.96 -27.02
CA THR A 66 13.41 9.34 -27.53
C THR A 66 13.44 7.82 -27.35
N ILE A 67 12.28 7.19 -27.18
CA ILE A 67 12.16 5.72 -27.07
C ILE A 67 11.21 5.16 -28.14
N SER A 68 11.43 3.93 -28.54
CA SER A 68 10.54 3.17 -29.41
C SER A 68 9.42 2.49 -28.61
N HIS A 69 8.35 2.08 -29.30
CA HIS A 69 7.21 1.38 -28.69
C HIS A 69 7.60 0.10 -27.94
N SER A 70 8.56 -0.66 -28.46
CA SER A 70 9.05 -1.87 -27.79
C SER A 70 9.76 -1.57 -26.47
N GLU A 71 10.44 -0.43 -26.38
CA GLU A 71 11.21 0.00 -25.21
C GLU A 71 10.31 0.54 -24.09
N VAL A 72 9.04 0.84 -24.36
CA VAL A 72 8.07 1.28 -23.32
C VAL A 72 7.92 0.20 -22.24
N SER A 73 7.87 -1.06 -22.63
CA SER A 73 7.81 -2.20 -21.69
C SER A 73 9.08 -2.30 -20.82
N GLU A 74 10.24 -1.97 -21.38
CA GLU A 74 11.52 -1.96 -20.67
C GLU A 74 11.59 -0.81 -19.67
N VAL A 75 11.11 0.38 -20.05
CA VAL A 75 10.98 1.53 -19.15
C VAL A 75 10.07 1.20 -17.98
N LEU A 76 8.93 0.54 -18.24
CA LEU A 76 8.00 0.12 -17.19
C LEU A 76 8.68 -0.85 -16.22
N PHE A 77 9.37 -1.86 -16.74
CA PHE A 77 10.07 -2.87 -15.94
C PHE A 77 11.16 -2.25 -15.05
N GLU A 78 11.94 -1.31 -15.59
CA GLU A 78 12.99 -0.61 -14.84
C GLU A 78 12.39 0.31 -13.78
N ALA A 79 11.34 1.07 -14.11
CA ALA A 79 10.67 1.97 -13.18
C ALA A 79 10.02 1.23 -12.00
N MET A 80 9.56 0.00 -12.20
CA MET A 80 9.02 -0.87 -11.15
C MET A 80 10.10 -1.65 -10.38
N GLY A 81 11.39 -1.40 -10.64
CA GLY A 81 12.49 -2.07 -9.95
C GLY A 81 12.63 -3.56 -10.29
N GLY A 82 12.28 -3.95 -11.52
CA GLY A 82 12.41 -5.32 -12.02
C GLY A 82 11.27 -6.27 -11.64
N VAL A 83 10.17 -5.73 -11.08
CA VAL A 83 8.91 -6.46 -10.91
C VAL A 83 8.07 -6.23 -12.15
N LYS A 84 7.52 -7.30 -12.74
CA LYS A 84 6.58 -7.16 -13.86
C LYS A 84 5.23 -6.66 -13.36
N ALA A 85 4.62 -5.74 -14.12
CA ALA A 85 3.25 -5.30 -13.87
C ALA A 85 2.27 -6.46 -14.13
N ASP A 86 1.04 -6.27 -13.69
CA ASP A 86 -0.06 -7.13 -14.12
C ASP A 86 -0.22 -7.05 -15.65
N GLU A 87 -0.37 -8.19 -16.32
CA GLU A 87 -0.36 -8.28 -17.79
C GLU A 87 -1.46 -7.41 -18.41
N ALA A 88 -2.63 -7.34 -17.75
CA ALA A 88 -3.74 -6.51 -18.18
C ALA A 88 -3.42 -5.01 -18.04
N ALA A 89 -2.75 -4.61 -16.95
CA ALA A 89 -2.39 -3.22 -16.71
C ALA A 89 -1.27 -2.74 -17.65
N GLU A 90 -0.30 -3.62 -17.94
CA GLU A 90 0.76 -3.37 -18.93
C GLU A 90 0.18 -3.20 -20.33
N ALA A 91 -0.71 -4.10 -20.76
CA ALA A 91 -1.36 -4.02 -22.07
C ALA A 91 -2.19 -2.72 -22.22
N ASP A 92 -2.95 -2.32 -21.19
CA ASP A 92 -3.72 -1.07 -21.20
C ASP A 92 -2.81 0.17 -21.24
N PHE A 93 -1.63 0.11 -20.61
CA PHE A 93 -0.66 1.21 -20.63
C PHE A 93 0.02 1.33 -22.01
N VAL A 94 0.49 0.21 -22.57
CA VAL A 94 1.11 0.16 -23.91
C VAL A 94 0.11 0.59 -24.99
N ALA A 95 -1.16 0.20 -24.88
CA ALA A 95 -2.23 0.63 -25.79
C ALA A 95 -2.46 2.15 -25.78
N GLY A 96 -2.04 2.86 -24.72
CA GLY A 96 -2.05 4.32 -24.68
C GLY A 96 -1.06 4.95 -25.66
N PHE A 97 0.00 4.23 -26.03
CA PHE A 97 1.02 4.69 -26.96
C PHE A 97 0.71 4.30 -28.41
N ASP A 98 -0.03 3.21 -28.67
CA ASP A 98 -0.34 2.70 -30.03
C ASP A 98 -0.91 3.74 -31.01
N ALA A 99 -1.56 4.80 -30.51
CA ALA A 99 -2.08 5.89 -31.33
C ALA A 99 -1.01 6.88 -31.84
N ILE A 100 0.22 6.78 -31.33
CA ILE A 100 1.35 7.66 -31.63
C ILE A 100 2.25 6.98 -32.66
N GLU A 101 2.30 7.53 -33.88
CA GLU A 101 3.23 7.06 -34.90
C GLU A 101 4.62 7.68 -34.68
N GLY A 102 5.65 6.83 -34.53
CA GLY A 102 7.05 7.24 -34.43
C GLY A 102 7.67 7.05 -33.05
N ASP A 103 8.78 7.75 -32.82
CA ASP A 103 9.49 7.72 -31.55
C ASP A 103 8.77 8.57 -30.50
N ILE A 104 8.80 8.12 -29.25
CA ILE A 104 8.11 8.74 -28.13
C ILE A 104 9.07 9.67 -27.41
N ASP A 105 8.75 10.96 -27.42
CA ASP A 105 9.44 11.98 -26.63
C ASP A 105 9.01 11.93 -25.15
N ILE A 106 9.84 12.47 -24.26
CA ILE A 106 9.57 12.51 -22.82
C ILE A 106 8.28 13.27 -22.47
N GLU A 107 7.93 14.32 -23.22
CA GLU A 107 6.71 15.11 -23.00
C GLU A 107 5.46 14.29 -23.33
N LEU A 108 5.48 13.56 -24.45
CA LEU A 108 4.40 12.65 -24.84
C LEU A 108 4.24 11.51 -23.83
N PHE A 109 5.38 11.00 -23.33
CA PHE A 109 5.37 9.98 -22.29
C PHE A 109 4.73 10.48 -21.00
N GLU A 110 5.01 11.72 -20.58
CA GLU A 110 4.36 12.35 -19.42
C GLU A 110 2.84 12.48 -19.62
N ASP A 111 2.40 12.95 -20.79
CA ASP A 111 0.97 13.14 -21.08
C ASP A 111 0.19 11.81 -21.01
N VAL A 112 0.75 10.74 -21.57
CA VAL A 112 0.12 9.40 -21.52
C VAL A 112 0.12 8.86 -20.09
N LEU A 113 1.22 9.04 -19.35
CA LEU A 113 1.31 8.64 -17.94
C LEU A 113 0.29 9.38 -17.07
N ASP A 114 0.09 10.67 -17.30
CA ASP A 114 -0.92 11.47 -16.62
C ASP A 114 -2.34 11.05 -16.99
N GLY A 115 -2.59 10.77 -18.27
CA GLY A 115 -3.84 10.20 -18.73
C GLY A 115 -4.15 8.84 -18.09
N TYR A 116 -3.14 8.00 -17.90
CA TYR A 116 -3.28 6.72 -17.22
C TYR A 116 -3.57 6.90 -15.72
N ASN A 117 -2.82 7.76 -15.04
CA ASN A 117 -3.02 8.05 -13.61
C ASN A 117 -4.39 8.66 -13.31
N LEU A 118 -4.95 9.43 -14.25
CA LEU A 118 -6.32 9.94 -14.18
C LEU A 118 -7.38 8.82 -14.25
N LYS A 119 -7.15 7.79 -15.06
CA LYS A 119 -8.05 6.63 -15.18
C LYS A 119 -7.94 5.69 -13.98
N PHE A 120 -6.73 5.49 -13.48
CA PHE A 120 -6.42 4.56 -12.39
C PHE A 120 -5.80 5.29 -11.19
N PRO A 121 -6.57 6.13 -10.47
CA PRO A 121 -6.04 6.90 -9.36
C PRO A 121 -5.63 5.97 -8.20
N THR A 122 -4.38 6.07 -7.79
CA THR A 122 -3.92 5.37 -6.58
C THR A 122 -4.62 5.90 -5.35
N ARG A 123 -5.14 4.99 -4.54
CA ARG A 123 -5.77 5.33 -3.26
C ARG A 123 -4.70 5.31 -2.18
N PRO A 124 -4.25 6.47 -1.66
CA PRO A 124 -3.23 6.48 -0.62
C PRO A 124 -3.76 5.77 0.63
N ALA A 125 -2.94 4.89 1.21
CA ALA A 125 -3.34 4.20 2.43
C ALA A 125 -3.51 5.15 3.62
N LYS A 126 -2.77 6.27 3.62
CA LYS A 126 -2.86 7.33 4.63
C LYS A 126 -4.01 8.29 4.30
N GLN A 127 -5.13 8.14 5.01
CA GLN A 127 -6.31 9.00 4.85
C GLN A 127 -6.41 10.15 5.86
N TYR A 128 -5.66 10.05 6.96
CA TYR A 128 -5.71 11.01 8.05
C TYR A 128 -4.36 11.68 8.22
N VAL A 129 -4.37 13.01 8.20
CA VAL A 129 -3.21 13.84 8.56
C VAL A 129 -3.21 14.10 10.07
N SER A 130 -4.38 14.19 10.69
CA SER A 130 -4.55 14.50 12.11
C SER A 130 -5.16 13.32 12.88
N SER A 131 -4.54 12.98 14.01
CA SER A 131 -5.06 11.99 14.96
C SER A 131 -6.40 12.40 15.59
N PHE A 132 -6.67 13.70 15.69
CA PHE A 132 -7.94 14.22 16.18
C PHE A 132 -9.09 13.87 15.23
N LYS A 133 -8.88 14.06 13.92
CA LYS A 133 -9.87 13.71 12.90
C LYS A 133 -10.17 12.20 12.91
N LEU A 134 -9.14 11.37 12.97
CA LEU A 134 -9.31 9.91 13.08
C LEU A 134 -10.15 9.51 14.30
N ARG A 135 -9.89 10.11 15.47
CA ARG A 135 -10.65 9.82 16.70
C ARG A 135 -12.11 10.27 16.57
N HIS A 136 -12.32 11.44 16.00
CA HIS A 136 -13.64 12.01 15.81
C HIS A 136 -14.50 11.16 14.84
N ASP A 137 -13.93 10.76 13.71
CA ASP A 137 -14.61 9.94 12.71
C ASP A 137 -14.89 8.53 13.28
N ARG A 138 -13.96 7.99 14.07
CA ARG A 138 -14.18 6.74 14.83
C ARG A 138 -15.34 6.86 15.83
N MET A 139 -15.45 7.98 16.56
CA MET A 139 -16.57 8.22 17.49
C MET A 139 -17.92 8.34 16.76
N ARG A 140 -17.90 8.80 15.51
CA ARG A 140 -19.10 8.89 14.64
C ARG A 140 -19.36 7.61 13.83
N HIS A 141 -18.60 6.54 14.08
CA HIS A 141 -18.66 5.30 13.31
C HIS A 141 -18.49 5.49 11.79
N ILE A 142 -17.77 6.54 11.38
CA ILE A 142 -17.41 6.77 9.98
C ILE A 142 -16.22 5.85 9.64
N ARG A 143 -16.37 5.06 8.58
CA ARG A 143 -15.34 4.13 8.12
C ARG A 143 -14.37 4.82 7.16
N SER A 144 -13.14 4.30 7.10
CA SER A 144 -12.18 4.67 6.07
C SER A 144 -12.71 4.32 4.68
N GLU A 145 -12.43 5.17 3.69
CA GLU A 145 -12.86 4.95 2.31
C GLU A 145 -12.05 3.82 1.65
N GLY A 146 -12.68 2.93 0.88
CA GLY A 146 -11.99 1.84 0.17
C GLY A 146 -11.51 0.68 1.07
N GLY A 147 -11.35 -0.50 0.46
CA GLY A 147 -10.89 -1.71 1.12
C GLY A 147 -9.39 -1.67 1.45
N SER A 148 -8.92 -2.54 2.34
CA SER A 148 -7.48 -2.74 2.56
C SER A 148 -6.80 -3.38 1.34
N HIS A 149 -7.50 -4.27 0.63
CA HIS A 149 -7.01 -4.91 -0.59
C HIS A 149 -6.81 -3.93 -1.76
N ASP A 150 -7.52 -2.80 -1.75
CA ASP A 150 -7.31 -1.75 -2.76
C ASP A 150 -5.99 -1.00 -2.53
N LYS A 151 -5.54 -0.89 -1.28
CA LYS A 151 -4.49 0.05 -0.84
C LYS A 151 -3.13 -0.61 -0.64
N TYR A 152 -3.12 -1.88 -0.30
CA TYR A 152 -1.88 -2.63 -0.05
C TYR A 152 -1.80 -3.82 -0.99
N HIS A 153 -0.58 -4.24 -1.30
CA HIS A 153 -0.33 -5.43 -2.12
C HIS A 153 -0.67 -6.73 -1.38
N ALA A 154 -0.43 -6.75 -0.06
CA ALA A 154 -0.60 -7.91 0.78
C ALA A 154 -1.25 -7.51 2.12
N PRO A 155 -1.90 -8.47 2.82
CA PRO A 155 -2.40 -8.22 4.16
C PRO A 155 -1.25 -7.92 5.12
N LEU A 156 -1.40 -6.87 5.92
CA LEU A 156 -0.43 -6.46 6.94
C LEU A 156 -0.66 -7.14 8.28
N THR A 157 -1.88 -7.61 8.54
CA THR A 157 -2.26 -8.26 9.78
C THR A 157 -3.04 -9.53 9.49
N CYS A 158 -2.98 -10.51 10.41
CA CYS A 158 -3.71 -11.77 10.26
C CYS A 158 -5.22 -11.55 10.14
N GLY A 159 -5.76 -10.49 10.75
CA GLY A 159 -7.19 -10.15 10.60
C GLY A 159 -7.55 -9.70 9.17
N GLN A 160 -6.61 -9.11 8.44
CA GLN A 160 -6.81 -8.74 7.03
C GLN A 160 -6.77 -9.96 6.11
N GLU A 161 -6.02 -11.01 6.44
CA GLU A 161 -5.92 -12.24 5.63
C GLU A 161 -7.29 -12.87 5.39
N TYR A 162 -8.12 -12.96 6.43
CA TYR A 162 -9.48 -13.52 6.32
C TYR A 162 -10.44 -12.70 5.44
N GLY A 163 -10.15 -11.40 5.27
CA GLY A 163 -10.97 -10.47 4.49
C GLY A 163 -10.27 -9.96 3.23
N TRP A 164 -9.19 -10.62 2.79
CA TRP A 164 -8.33 -10.13 1.73
C TRP A 164 -8.89 -10.48 0.34
N GLY A 165 -9.07 -9.49 -0.55
CA GLY A 165 -9.65 -9.71 -1.88
C GLY A 165 -11.16 -9.54 -1.94
N ASP A 166 -11.84 -10.28 -2.82
CA ASP A 166 -13.27 -10.15 -3.07
C ASP A 166 -14.10 -10.70 -1.90
N PRO A 167 -14.95 -9.88 -1.25
CA PRO A 167 -15.84 -10.35 -0.20
C PRO A 167 -16.71 -11.55 -0.62
N GLY A 168 -17.08 -11.65 -1.90
CA GLY A 168 -17.93 -12.72 -2.43
C GLY A 168 -17.25 -14.09 -2.46
N THR A 169 -15.93 -14.14 -2.66
CA THR A 169 -15.13 -15.37 -2.60
C THR A 169 -14.72 -15.67 -1.17
N ASN A 170 -14.32 -14.65 -0.41
CA ASN A 170 -13.81 -14.81 0.95
C ASN A 170 -14.84 -15.41 1.91
N ILE A 171 -16.13 -15.08 1.74
CA ILE A 171 -17.20 -15.67 2.56
C ILE A 171 -17.36 -17.18 2.29
N LYS A 172 -17.04 -17.64 1.08
CA LYS A 172 -17.13 -19.06 0.71
C LYS A 172 -15.92 -19.85 1.20
N ASP A 173 -14.75 -19.21 1.15
CA ASP A 173 -13.46 -19.82 1.51
C ASP A 173 -13.15 -19.69 3.02
N ALA A 174 -13.85 -18.81 3.72
CA ALA A 174 -13.80 -18.73 5.17
C ALA A 174 -14.28 -20.06 5.77
N GLU A 175 -13.32 -20.90 6.15
CA GLU A 175 -13.60 -22.04 7.02
C GLU A 175 -14.36 -21.53 8.24
N LEU A 176 -15.51 -22.14 8.51
CA LEU A 176 -16.26 -21.87 9.74
C LEU A 176 -15.27 -21.96 10.91
N PRO A 177 -15.23 -20.96 11.81
CA PRO A 177 -14.26 -20.91 12.89
C PRO A 177 -14.23 -22.27 13.58
N CYS A 178 -13.04 -22.86 13.59
CA CYS A 178 -12.81 -24.26 13.87
C CYS A 178 -13.55 -24.71 15.15
N GLY A 179 -14.45 -25.66 14.95
CA GLY A 179 -15.15 -26.33 16.02
C GLY A 179 -16.31 -27.12 15.47
N ARG A 180 -16.29 -28.44 15.68
CA ARG A 180 -17.47 -29.33 15.56
C ARG A 180 -18.72 -28.80 16.32
N MET A 181 -18.59 -27.73 17.10
CA MET A 181 -19.66 -27.01 17.79
C MET A 181 -20.54 -26.08 16.91
N PHE A 182 -20.16 -25.82 15.65
CA PHE A 182 -20.95 -24.93 14.78
C PHE A 182 -21.80 -25.65 13.73
N ASN A 183 -21.55 -26.95 13.47
CA ASN A 183 -22.27 -27.71 12.43
C ASN A 183 -23.75 -28.05 12.78
N HIS A 184 -24.19 -27.76 14.00
CA HIS A 184 -25.58 -27.98 14.44
C HIS A 184 -26.22 -26.72 15.04
N ARG A 185 -25.98 -25.54 14.44
CA ARG A 185 -26.62 -24.32 14.92
C ARG A 185 -27.79 -23.89 14.03
N PRO A 186 -29.04 -23.88 14.55
CA PRO A 186 -30.13 -23.20 13.86
C PRO A 186 -29.82 -21.70 13.81
N SER A 187 -30.02 -21.11 12.63
CA SER A 187 -29.51 -19.80 12.18
C SER A 187 -30.00 -18.55 12.93
N PHE A 188 -30.65 -18.68 14.09
CA PHE A 188 -31.34 -17.56 14.76
C PHE A 188 -30.71 -17.08 16.08
N MET A 189 -29.69 -17.76 16.64
CA MET A 189 -29.06 -17.32 17.89
C MET A 189 -27.74 -16.60 17.65
N SER A 190 -27.67 -15.32 18.01
CA SER A 190 -26.43 -14.55 18.04
C SER A 190 -25.55 -15.02 19.20
N TYR A 191 -24.22 -14.96 19.01
CA TYR A 191 -23.20 -15.32 20.02
C TYR A 191 -23.44 -14.67 21.40
N TYR A 192 -24.02 -13.47 21.41
CA TYR A 192 -24.35 -12.73 22.62
C TYR A 192 -25.46 -13.39 23.45
N ALA A 193 -26.44 -14.03 22.80
CA ALA A 193 -27.55 -14.68 23.51
C ALA A 193 -27.12 -15.98 24.19
N GLU A 194 -26.22 -16.77 23.60
CA GLU A 194 -25.65 -17.96 24.23
C GLU A 194 -24.73 -17.61 25.40
N SER A 195 -23.94 -16.54 25.27
CA SER A 195 -23.05 -16.07 26.35
C SER A 195 -23.84 -15.72 27.62
N MET A 196 -25.04 -15.17 27.45
CA MET A 196 -25.96 -14.87 28.55
C MET A 196 -26.57 -16.14 29.15
N VAL A 197 -27.00 -17.10 28.33
CA VAL A 197 -27.57 -18.38 28.82
C VAL A 197 -26.52 -19.20 29.57
N CYS A 198 -25.27 -19.27 29.08
CA CYS A 198 -24.20 -20.00 29.77
C CYS A 198 -23.81 -19.35 31.11
N TYR A 199 -23.92 -18.02 31.21
CA TYR A 199 -23.74 -17.30 32.46
C TYR A 199 -24.88 -17.59 33.45
N GLU A 200 -26.13 -17.62 32.99
CA GLU A 200 -27.31 -17.95 33.80
C GLU A 200 -27.32 -19.42 34.26
N GLU A 201 -26.77 -20.34 33.47
CA GLU A 201 -26.65 -21.76 33.81
C GLU A 201 -25.40 -22.10 34.66
N GLY A 202 -24.55 -21.11 34.99
CA GLY A 202 -23.34 -21.31 35.79
C GLY A 202 -22.27 -22.20 35.14
N ARG A 203 -22.32 -22.36 33.81
CA ARG A 203 -21.32 -23.13 33.05
C ARG A 203 -20.19 -22.20 32.62
N ASP A 204 -19.22 -22.05 33.50
CA ASP A 204 -18.07 -21.18 33.31
C ASP A 204 -17.05 -21.80 32.33
N LEU A 205 -17.31 -21.67 31.02
CA LEU A 205 -16.41 -22.15 29.96
C LEU A 205 -15.23 -21.20 29.68
N CYS A 206 -15.09 -20.12 30.45
CA CYS A 206 -13.97 -19.18 30.33
C CYS A 206 -12.73 -19.59 31.16
N ALA A 207 -12.82 -20.63 31.99
CA ALA A 207 -11.64 -21.22 32.62
C ALA A 207 -10.97 -22.19 31.64
N GLY A 208 -10.01 -21.69 30.86
CA GLY A 208 -9.06 -22.53 30.13
C GLY A 208 -8.37 -23.56 31.06
N PRO A 209 -7.73 -24.60 30.52
CA PRO A 209 -7.25 -25.78 31.25
C PRO A 209 -6.04 -25.52 32.20
N THR A 210 -5.83 -24.30 32.67
CA THR A 210 -4.70 -23.91 33.52
C THR A 210 -5.05 -23.75 35.00
N MET A 211 -6.32 -23.60 35.39
CA MET A 211 -6.68 -23.39 36.81
C MET A 211 -6.80 -24.67 37.65
N LYS A 212 -7.07 -25.83 37.02
CA LYS A 212 -7.13 -27.12 37.74
C LYS A 212 -5.77 -27.79 38.00
N ALA A 213 -4.70 -27.27 37.41
CA ALA A 213 -3.34 -27.80 37.58
C ALA A 213 -2.58 -27.14 38.75
N MET A 214 -3.18 -26.17 39.44
CA MET A 214 -2.58 -25.49 40.60
C MET A 214 -3.10 -25.98 41.96
N GLU A 215 -3.97 -27.01 41.97
CA GLU A 215 -4.55 -27.59 43.19
C GLU A 215 -3.92 -28.95 43.59
N GLN A 216 -2.73 -29.28 43.10
CA GLN A 216 -1.94 -30.43 43.59
C GLN A 216 -0.53 -30.02 43.97
#